data_AF-A0A970TAD3-F1
#
_entry.id   AF-A0A970TAD3-F1
#
_cell.length_a   1.000
_cell.length_b   1.000
_cell.length_c   1.000
_cell.angle_alpha   90.00
_cell.angle_beta   90.00
_cell.angle_gamma   90.00
#
_symmetry.space_group_name_H-M   'P 1'
#
loop_
_entity.id
_entity.type
_entity.pdbx_description
1 polymer ?
#
loop_
_entity_poly.entity_id
_entity_poly.type
_entity_poly.pdbx_seq_one_letter_code
_entity_poly.pdbx_strand_id
1 'polypeptide(L)'
;MHEVYLGIGGNIGNKKYNFHKAIILIQKKLGKVTDTSSVYETPPWGFNSEDNFWNMVIKIETTLNPEALISKILLIEKSYNRKRTEGIYTSRKMDIDILYFDNLVLN
;
A
#
# COMPACT_ATOMS: atom_id res chain seq x y z
N MET A 1 -20.16 6.33 -2.35
CA MET A 1 -18.73 6.31 -1.98
C MET A 1 -18.48 4.98 -1.29
N HIS A 2 -17.33 4.39 -1.54
CA HIS A 2 -16.88 3.10 -1.01
C HIS A 2 -15.90 3.33 0.12
N GLU A 3 -16.03 2.56 1.19
CA GLU A 3 -15.09 2.49 2.29
C GLU A 3 -14.05 1.41 1.99
N VAL A 4 -12.77 1.81 1.96
CA VAL A 4 -11.69 0.90 1.60
C VAL A 4 -10.55 0.99 2.61
N TYR A 5 -10.04 -0.16 3.01
CA TYR A 5 -8.85 -0.28 3.86
C TYR A 5 -7.68 -0.75 3.01
N LEU A 6 -6.63 0.07 2.98
CA LEU A 6 -5.40 -0.21 2.27
C LEU A 6 -4.31 -0.57 3.27
N GLY A 7 -3.65 -1.70 3.08
CA GLY A 7 -2.40 -2.01 3.73
C GLY A 7 -1.27 -1.38 2.92
N ILE A 8 -0.37 -0.63 3.55
CA ILE A 8 0.85 -0.18 2.89
C ILE A 8 2.08 -0.70 3.61
N GLY A 9 3.10 -1.10 2.84
CA GLY A 9 4.30 -1.74 3.34
C GLY A 9 5.56 -1.35 2.57
N GLY A 10 6.69 -1.23 3.26
CA GLY A 10 7.97 -1.00 2.59
C GLY A 10 9.15 -1.01 3.55
N ASN A 11 10.29 -1.47 3.06
CA ASN A 11 11.52 -1.58 3.85
C ASN A 11 12.74 -0.89 3.23
N ILE A 12 12.69 -0.48 1.95
CA ILE A 12 13.85 0.12 1.26
C ILE A 12 13.88 1.65 1.40
N GLY A 13 15.05 2.18 1.77
CA GLY A 13 15.36 3.61 1.71
C GLY A 13 14.75 4.43 2.85
N ASN A 14 14.46 5.71 2.61
CA ASN A 14 13.87 6.57 3.64
C ASN A 14 12.38 6.24 3.86
N LYS A 15 12.11 5.28 4.75
CA LYS A 15 10.75 4.77 5.05
C LYS A 15 9.78 5.89 5.44
N LYS A 16 10.20 6.85 6.27
CA LYS A 16 9.40 8.02 6.67
C LYS A 16 8.97 8.88 5.47
N TYR A 17 9.92 9.21 4.59
CA TYR A 17 9.62 9.97 3.38
C TYR A 17 8.69 9.19 2.43
N ASN A 18 8.98 7.91 2.22
CA ASN A 18 8.18 7.05 1.33
C ASN A 18 6.73 6.93 1.82
N PHE A 19 6.52 6.69 3.11
CA PHE A 19 5.18 6.56 3.70
C PHE A 19 4.39 7.88 3.61
N HIS A 20 5.03 9.00 3.96
CA HIS A 20 4.39 10.32 3.83
C HIS A 20 3.98 10.62 2.38
N LYS A 21 4.88 10.36 1.43
CA LYS A 21 4.59 10.55 0.00
C LYS A 21 3.50 9.60 -0.49
N ALA A 22 3.46 8.34 -0.02
CA ALA A 22 2.43 7.38 -0.38
C ALA A 22 1.04 7.84 0.09
N ILE A 23 0.91 8.29 1.34
CA ILE A 23 -0.35 8.85 1.88
C ILE A 23 -0.83 10.04 1.02
N ILE A 24 0.06 10.96 0.65
CA ILE A 24 -0.29 12.09 -0.23
C ILE A 24 -0.79 11.61 -1.60
N LEU A 25 -0.12 10.61 -2.20
CA LEU A 25 -0.52 10.07 -3.50
C LEU A 25 -1.85 9.33 -3.41
N ILE A 26 -2.07 8.56 -2.35
CA ILE A 26 -3.34 7.88 -2.06
C ILE A 26 -4.46 8.90 -1.96
N GLN A 27 -4.27 9.96 -1.14
CA GLN A 27 -5.26 11.02 -0.98
C GLN A 27 -5.61 11.71 -2.31
N LYS A 28 -4.61 11.94 -3.16
CA LYS A 28 -4.79 12.65 -4.44
C LYS A 28 -5.36 11.78 -5.55
N LYS A 29 -5.10 10.47 -5.55
CA LYS A 29 -5.33 9.60 -6.71
C LYS A 29 -6.41 8.55 -6.46
N LEU A 30 -6.51 8.05 -5.23
CA LEU A 30 -7.36 6.92 -4.89
C LEU A 30 -8.64 7.37 -4.20
N GLY A 31 -8.57 8.30 -3.25
CA GLY A 31 -9.74 8.75 -2.49
C GLY A 31 -9.33 9.56 -1.25
N LYS A 32 -10.30 10.13 -0.55
CA LYS A 32 -10.06 10.90 0.67
C LYS A 32 -9.54 9.95 1.77
N VAL A 33 -8.38 10.25 2.34
CA VAL A 33 -7.91 9.53 3.55
C VAL A 33 -8.74 10.01 4.73
N THR A 34 -9.42 9.08 5.40
CA THR A 34 -10.28 9.37 6.55
C THR A 34 -9.67 8.94 7.86
N ASP A 35 -8.78 7.96 7.84
CA ASP A 35 -8.06 7.52 9.04
C ASP A 35 -6.74 6.81 8.68
N THR A 36 -5.84 6.74 9.65
CA THR A 36 -4.55 6.05 9.54
C THR A 36 -4.18 5.34 10.84
N SER A 37 -3.69 4.11 10.75
CA SER A 37 -3.10 3.44 11.91
C SER A 37 -1.73 4.03 12.27
N SER A 38 -1.21 3.64 13.43
CA SER A 38 0.22 3.75 13.71
C SER A 38 1.04 2.93 12.70
N VAL A 39 2.31 3.32 12.55
CA VAL A 39 3.29 2.53 11.78
C VAL A 39 3.85 1.43 12.69
N TYR A 40 3.88 0.20 12.18
CA TYR A 40 4.48 -0.95 12.85
C TYR A 40 5.70 -1.43 12.08
N GLU A 41 6.76 -1.77 12.81
CA GLU A 41 7.95 -2.37 12.25
C GLU A 41 7.92 -3.89 12.46
N THR A 42 8.07 -4.66 11.38
CA THR A 42 8.00 -6.11 11.41
C THR A 42 9.13 -6.74 10.59
N PRO A 43 9.63 -7.92 10.97
CA PRO A 43 10.62 -8.63 10.16
C PRO A 43 10.06 -9.00 8.77
N PRO A 44 10.94 -9.18 7.76
CA PRO A 44 10.55 -9.72 6.46
C PRO A 44 10.03 -11.16 6.61
N TRP A 45 9.03 -11.51 5.82
CA TRP A 45 8.47 -12.87 5.79
C TRP A 45 8.88 -13.59 4.50
N GLY A 46 9.37 -14.82 4.63
CA GLY A 46 9.70 -15.68 3.49
C GLY A 46 11.02 -15.38 2.77
N PHE A 47 11.79 -14.38 3.22
CA PHE A 47 13.13 -14.08 2.71
C PHE A 47 13.93 -13.26 3.73
N ASN A 48 15.26 -13.19 3.53
CA ASN A 48 16.14 -12.36 4.36
C ASN A 48 16.28 -10.95 3.77
N SER A 49 16.18 -9.94 4.62
CA SER A 49 16.45 -8.53 4.31
C SER A 49 17.25 -7.92 5.44
N GLU A 50 18.15 -6.99 5.11
CA GLU A 50 18.88 -6.20 6.12
C GLU A 50 17.95 -5.26 6.89
N ASP A 51 16.91 -4.75 6.21
CA ASP A 51 15.92 -3.85 6.79
C ASP A 51 14.57 -4.54 7.08
N ASN A 52 14.00 -4.23 8.24
CA ASN A 52 12.62 -4.54 8.61
C ASN A 52 11.61 -3.67 7.83
N PHE A 53 10.43 -4.25 7.60
CA PHE A 53 9.31 -3.57 6.98
C PHE A 53 8.65 -2.61 7.95
N TRP A 54 8.36 -1.40 7.46
CA TRP A 54 7.26 -0.62 8.02
C TRP A 54 5.96 -1.08 7.36
N ASN A 55 4.91 -1.17 8.16
CA ASN A 55 3.56 -1.49 7.72
C ASN A 55 2.55 -0.55 8.41
N MET A 56 1.51 -0.13 7.70
CA MET A 56 0.38 0.59 8.28
C MET A 56 -0.89 0.33 7.47
N VAL A 57 -2.04 0.62 8.09
CA VAL A 57 -3.34 0.59 7.43
C VAL A 57 -3.84 2.02 7.23
N ILE A 58 -4.41 2.27 6.06
CA ILE A 58 -5.01 3.55 5.68
C ILE A 58 -6.47 3.30 5.32
N LYS A 59 -7.38 4.02 5.97
CA LYS A 59 -8.78 4.05 5.61
C LYS A 59 -9.03 5.18 4.61
N ILE A 60 -9.66 4.86 3.49
CA ILE A 60 -10.05 5.84 2.48
C ILE A 60 -11.53 5.74 2.12
N GLU A 61 -12.08 6.87 1.69
CA GLU A 61 -13.34 6.93 0.97
C GLU A 61 -13.09 7.22 -0.51
N THR A 62 -13.60 6.37 -1.40
CA THR A 62 -13.39 6.49 -2.84
C THR A 62 -14.68 6.37 -3.65
N THR A 63 -14.68 6.90 -4.87
CA THR A 63 -15.73 6.65 -5.87
C THR A 63 -15.29 5.64 -6.92
N LEU A 64 -14.07 5.12 -6.83
CA LEU A 64 -13.52 4.11 -7.73
C LEU A 64 -14.10 2.75 -7.40
N ASN A 65 -14.42 1.97 -8.43
CA ASN A 65 -14.69 0.55 -8.28
C ASN A 65 -13.37 -0.23 -8.03
N PRO A 66 -13.42 -1.51 -7.64
CA PRO A 66 -12.23 -2.29 -7.30
C PRO A 66 -11.18 -2.35 -8.42
N GLU A 67 -11.58 -2.60 -9.67
CA GLU A 67 -10.66 -2.70 -10.81
C GLU A 67 -9.92 -1.38 -11.10
N ALA A 68 -10.65 -0.26 -11.06
CA ALA A 68 -10.06 1.06 -11.25
C ALA A 68 -9.13 1.42 -10.08
N LEU A 69 -9.49 1.02 -8.86
CA LEU A 69 -8.66 1.23 -7.67
C LEU A 69 -7.34 0.46 -7.79
N ILE A 70 -7.38 -0.83 -8.11
CA ILE A 70 -6.19 -1.67 -8.33
C ILE A 70 -5.29 -1.05 -9.41
N SER A 71 -5.88 -0.65 -10.54
CA SER A 71 -5.13 -0.03 -11.64
C SER A 71 -4.37 1.22 -11.19
N LYS A 72 -4.99 2.07 -10.37
CA LYS A 72 -4.32 3.27 -9.84
C LYS A 72 -3.29 2.94 -8.75
N ILE A 73 -3.55 1.94 -7.92
CA ILE A 73 -2.58 1.44 -6.95
C ILE A 73 -1.29 1.00 -7.65
N LEU A 74 -1.40 0.18 -8.70
CA LEU A 74 -0.26 -0.29 -9.48
C LEU A 74 0.55 0.86 -10.10
N LEU A 75 -0.12 1.95 -10.52
CA LEU A 75 0.58 3.16 -11.00
C LEU A 75 1.36 3.87 -9.88
N ILE A 76 0.82 3.93 -8.66
CA ILE A 76 1.54 4.49 -7.50
C ILE A 76 2.77 3.62 -7.20
N GLU A 77 2.63 2.30 -7.13
CA GLU A 77 3.76 1.40 -6.89
C GLU A 77 4.84 1.49 -7.97
N LYS A 78 4.43 1.62 -9.23
CA LYS A 78 5.35 1.85 -10.36
C LYS A 78 6.13 3.15 -10.18
N SER A 79 5.52 4.20 -9.61
CA SER A 79 6.22 5.46 -9.28
C SER A 79 7.27 5.31 -8.17
N TYR A 80 7.20 4.24 -7.38
CA TYR A 80 8.23 3.84 -6.41
C TYR A 80 9.29 2.91 -7.03
N ASN A 81 9.28 2.70 -8.35
CA ASN A 81 10.13 1.75 -9.06
C ASN A 81 9.97 0.31 -8.56
N ARG A 82 8.77 -0.09 -8.11
CA ARG A 82 8.50 -1.47 -7.75
C ARG A 82 8.60 -2.35 -9.00
N LYS A 83 9.49 -3.33 -8.98
CA LYS A 83 9.58 -4.41 -9.96
C LYS A 83 9.01 -5.67 -9.31
N ARG A 84 7.93 -6.22 -9.87
CA ARG A 84 7.36 -7.49 -9.39
C ARG A 84 8.12 -8.64 -10.06
N THR A 85 8.59 -9.58 -9.24
CA THR A 85 9.13 -10.86 -9.70
C THR A 85 8.15 -11.92 -9.21
N GLU A 86 7.56 -12.67 -10.14
CA GLU A 86 6.52 -13.65 -9.80
C GLU A 86 7.06 -14.71 -8.84
N GLY A 87 6.29 -15.00 -7.79
CA GLY A 87 6.58 -16.06 -6.81
C GLY A 87 7.72 -15.76 -5.82
N ILE A 88 8.36 -14.58 -5.87
CA ILE A 88 9.52 -14.26 -5.02
C ILE A 88 9.23 -13.04 -4.15
N TYR A 89 9.26 -13.23 -2.83
CA TYR A 89 9.24 -12.13 -1.87
C TYR A 89 10.54 -11.35 -1.92
N THR A 90 10.45 -10.04 -2.07
CA THR A 90 11.59 -9.14 -2.16
C THR A 90 11.36 -7.85 -1.37
N SER A 91 12.47 -7.22 -0.97
CA SER A 91 12.48 -5.88 -0.41
C SER A 91 11.93 -4.88 -1.42
N ARG A 92 11.20 -3.88 -0.93
CA ARG A 92 10.49 -2.91 -1.78
C ARG A 92 10.33 -1.57 -1.08
N LYS A 93 10.26 -0.50 -1.88
CA LYS A 93 10.06 0.86 -1.37
C LYS A 93 8.63 1.11 -0.92
N MET A 94 7.66 0.55 -1.64
CA MET A 94 6.24 0.68 -1.36
C MET A 94 5.47 -0.48 -1.98
N ASP A 95 4.53 -0.97 -1.21
CA ASP A 95 3.54 -1.99 -1.50
C ASP A 95 2.20 -1.45 -1.01
N ILE A 96 1.15 -1.58 -1.80
CA ILE A 96 -0.19 -1.12 -1.44
C ILE A 96 -1.16 -2.24 -1.80
N ASP A 97 -1.78 -2.83 -0.78
CA ASP A 97 -2.74 -3.91 -0.92
C ASP A 97 -4.13 -3.43 -0.50
N ILE A 98 -5.17 -3.89 -1.20
CA ILE A 98 -6.55 -3.73 -0.76
C ILE A 98 -6.83 -4.83 0.27
N LEU A 99 -7.09 -4.44 1.51
CA LEU A 99 -7.44 -5.38 2.58
C LEU A 99 -8.95 -5.58 2.67
N TYR A 100 -9.71 -4.52 2.41
CA TYR A 100 -11.16 -4.52 2.53
C TYR A 100 -11.77 -3.48 1.59
N PHE A 101 -12.89 -3.83 0.95
CA PHE A 101 -13.63 -2.95 0.05
C PHE A 101 -15.13 -3.15 0.31
N ASP A 102 -15.75 -2.21 1.05
CA ASP A 102 -17.10 -2.38 1.59
C ASP A 102 -17.29 -3.82 2.13
N ASN A 103 -18.46 -4.42 1.93
CA ASN A 103 -18.70 -5.83 2.27
C ASN A 103 -18.51 -6.77 1.08
N LEU A 104 -17.73 -6.38 0.06
CA LEU A 104 -17.58 -7.18 -1.16
C LEU A 104 -16.69 -8.40 -0.92
N VAL A 105 -17.10 -9.52 -1.53
CA VAL A 105 -16.27 -10.72 -1.67
C VAL A 105 -15.97 -10.88 -3.15
N LEU A 106 -14.68 -10.81 -3.51
CA LEU A 106 -14.17 -10.91 -4.87
C LEU A 106 -13.20 -12.11 -4.94
N ASN A 107 -13.25 -12.87 -6.03
CA ASN A 107 -12.40 -14.05 -6.26
C ASN A 107 -11.35 -13.75 -7.33
#